data_AF-U9TBW0-F1
#
_entry.id   AF-U9TBW0-F1
#
_cell.length_a   1.000
_cell.length_b   1.000
_cell.length_c   1.000
_cell.angle_alpha   90.00
_cell.angle_beta   90.00
_cell.angle_gamma   90.00
#
_symmetry.space_group_name_H-M   'P 1'
#
loop_
_entity.id
_entity.type
_entity.pdbx_description
1 polymer ?
#
loop_
_entity_poly.entity_id
_entity_poly.type
_entity_poly.pdbx_seq_one_letter_code
_entity_poly.pdbx_strand_id
1 'polypeptide(L)'
;IWPQNSKIPNTKLQIPFCQSNWKLELGRIKEIQILKEKVNKNEQQLNELAKKIHSLEEKDKKNQQKIHSLEEKAKKNEQKIHSLEEKANKNEQQLKEIANMISPNITIDLDKLKQEIARLTLNELVPQAQKKKSELEQQINDAKNKVEGSFKNIIGLLLETQKKILGENDPPVQAQLTGQVNAYLSVLEGNLSKQELQALLDEKTKLIQLEKQIDELRRTTNQKSAK
;
A
#
# COMPACT_ATOMS: atom_id res chain seq x y z
N ILE A 1 -110.92 -53.74 30.15
CA ILE A 1 -111.13 -53.03 31.43
C ILE A 1 -109.85 -52.26 31.71
N TRP A 2 -109.87 -50.93 31.63
CA TRP A 2 -108.77 -50.10 32.13
C TRP A 2 -108.69 -50.17 33.65
N PRO A 3 -107.47 -50.13 34.22
CA PRO A 3 -107.26 -49.47 35.49
C PRO A 3 -106.38 -48.22 35.31
N GLN A 4 -106.83 -47.17 35.99
CA GLN A 4 -106.24 -45.85 36.13
C GLN A 4 -105.00 -45.87 37.05
N ASN A 5 -104.06 -44.98 36.71
CA ASN A 5 -103.17 -44.21 37.59
C ASN A 5 -102.23 -44.97 38.55
N SER A 6 -100.91 -44.88 38.30
CA SER A 6 -99.87 -44.83 39.34
C SER A 6 -98.49 -44.46 38.77
N LYS A 7 -98.14 -43.18 38.92
CA LYS A 7 -96.80 -42.61 39.16
C LYS A 7 -95.61 -43.26 38.43
N ILE A 8 -95.13 -42.53 37.41
CA ILE A 8 -93.78 -42.66 36.84
C ILE A 8 -92.74 -42.58 37.97
N PRO A 9 -91.92 -43.61 38.24
CA PRO A 9 -90.63 -43.40 38.88
C PRO A 9 -89.65 -43.08 37.75
N ASN A 10 -89.44 -41.79 37.60
CA ASN A 10 -88.31 -41.14 36.96
C ASN A 10 -87.10 -42.09 36.87
N THR A 11 -86.89 -42.69 35.70
CA THR A 11 -85.61 -43.28 35.34
C THR A 11 -84.61 -42.15 35.36
N LYS A 12 -83.97 -41.96 36.51
CA LYS A 12 -82.63 -41.39 36.58
C LYS A 12 -81.77 -42.31 35.70
N LEU A 13 -81.72 -42.00 34.41
CA LEU A 13 -80.52 -42.20 33.62
C LEU A 13 -79.45 -41.33 34.29
N GLN A 14 -78.93 -41.81 35.42
CA GLN A 14 -77.65 -41.40 35.94
C GLN A 14 -76.65 -41.85 34.89
N ILE A 15 -76.42 -41.00 33.89
CA ILE A 15 -75.15 -40.99 33.20
C ILE A 15 -74.13 -40.71 34.31
N PRO A 16 -73.21 -41.63 34.63
CA PRO A 16 -72.19 -41.34 35.62
C PRO A 16 -71.38 -40.17 35.06
N PHE A 17 -71.53 -38.99 35.65
CA PHE A 17 -70.65 -37.86 35.34
C PHE A 17 -69.28 -38.19 35.96
N CYS A 18 -68.49 -38.99 35.24
CA CYS A 18 -67.17 -39.38 35.67
C CYS A 18 -66.29 -38.13 35.71
N GLN A 19 -65.99 -37.65 36.93
CA GLN A 19 -65.06 -36.53 37.16
C GLN A 19 -63.67 -36.75 36.51
N SER A 20 -63.35 -37.97 36.10
CA SER A 20 -62.12 -38.32 35.40
C SER A 20 -62.05 -37.80 33.96
N ASN A 21 -63.19 -37.61 33.27
CA ASN A 21 -63.19 -37.26 31.84
C ASN A 21 -62.89 -35.76 31.59
N TRP A 22 -63.43 -34.86 32.41
CA TRP A 22 -63.18 -33.41 32.25
C TRP A 22 -61.76 -32.99 32.62
N LYS A 23 -61.12 -33.67 33.59
CA LYS A 23 -59.73 -33.39 33.96
C LYS A 23 -58.77 -33.73 32.82
N LEU A 24 -59.00 -34.85 32.15
CA LEU A 24 -58.25 -35.26 30.97
C LEU A 24 -58.40 -34.23 29.84
N GLU A 25 -59.63 -33.77 29.61
CA GLU A 25 -59.93 -32.80 28.56
C GLU A 25 -59.31 -31.42 28.83
N LEU A 26 -59.34 -30.95 30.08
CA LEU A 26 -58.62 -29.73 30.47
C LEU A 26 -57.10 -29.86 30.31
N GLY A 27 -56.53 -31.05 30.55
CA GLY A 27 -55.12 -31.33 30.29
C GLY A 27 -54.77 -31.16 28.82
N ARG A 28 -55.58 -31.76 27.93
CA ARG A 28 -55.44 -31.64 26.47
C ARG A 28 -55.53 -30.19 25.99
N ILE A 29 -56.47 -29.41 26.52
CA ILE A 29 -56.62 -27.99 26.17
C ILE A 29 -55.35 -27.20 26.51
N LYS A 30 -54.75 -27.44 27.68
CA LYS A 30 -53.48 -26.79 28.07
C LYS A 30 -52.33 -27.18 27.15
N GLU A 31 -52.21 -28.46 26.80
CA GLU A 31 -51.20 -28.93 25.85
C GLU A 31 -51.39 -28.29 24.47
N ILE A 32 -52.62 -28.20 23.96
CA ILE A 32 -52.94 -27.52 22.70
C ILE A 32 -52.52 -26.04 22.75
N GLN A 33 -52.76 -25.35 23.86
CA GLN A 33 -52.37 -23.96 24.02
C GLN A 33 -50.84 -23.79 23.98
N ILE A 34 -50.10 -24.63 24.70
CA ILE A 34 -48.63 -24.64 24.68
C ILE A 34 -48.10 -24.93 23.27
N LEU A 35 -48.70 -25.90 22.58
CA LEU A 35 -48.33 -26.23 21.20
C LEU A 35 -48.59 -25.06 20.25
N LYS A 36 -49.71 -24.36 20.41
CA LYS A 36 -50.05 -23.19 19.60
C LYS A 36 -49.02 -22.07 19.76
N GLU A 37 -48.58 -21.80 20.99
CA GLU A 37 -47.53 -20.81 21.26
C GLU A 37 -46.18 -21.20 20.63
N LYS A 38 -45.80 -22.49 20.72
CA LYS A 38 -44.59 -23.01 20.08
C LYS A 38 -44.66 -22.89 18.55
N VAL A 39 -45.80 -23.22 17.94
CA VAL A 39 -46.02 -23.07 16.49
C VAL A 39 -45.87 -21.62 16.07
N ASN A 40 -46.48 -20.68 16.79
CA ASN A 40 -46.38 -19.25 16.49
C ASN A 40 -44.93 -18.74 16.59
N LYS A 41 -44.17 -19.18 17.60
CA LYS A 41 -42.75 -18.84 17.73
C LYS A 41 -41.92 -19.39 16.57
N ASN A 42 -42.18 -20.64 16.17
CA ASN A 42 -41.49 -21.25 15.03
C ASN A 42 -41.81 -20.52 13.72
N GLU A 43 -43.06 -20.09 13.52
CA GLU A 43 -43.47 -19.31 12.35
C GLU A 43 -42.76 -17.95 12.28
N GLN A 44 -42.61 -17.26 13.41
CA GLN A 44 -41.82 -16.02 13.48
C GLN A 44 -40.35 -16.25 13.10
N GLN A 45 -39.73 -17.31 13.64
CA GLN A 45 -38.35 -17.66 13.30
C GLN A 45 -38.19 -18.02 11.82
N LEU A 46 -39.16 -18.75 11.25
CA LEU A 46 -39.18 -19.10 9.83
C LEU A 46 -39.21 -17.85 8.95
N ASN A 47 -40.05 -16.87 9.32
CA ASN A 47 -40.15 -15.60 8.60
C ASN A 47 -38.85 -14.77 8.68
N GLU A 48 -38.16 -14.76 9.81
CA GLU A 48 -36.84 -14.13 9.94
C GLU A 48 -35.78 -14.81 9.09
N LEU A 49 -35.76 -16.14 9.08
CA LEU A 49 -34.84 -16.92 8.26
C LEU A 49 -35.08 -16.67 6.76
N ALA A 50 -36.34 -16.62 6.33
CA ALA A 50 -36.69 -16.32 4.94
C ALA A 50 -36.16 -14.94 4.51
N LYS A 51 -36.27 -13.91 5.36
CA LYS A 51 -35.70 -12.57 5.09
C LYS A 51 -34.17 -12.60 4.99
N LYS A 52 -33.50 -13.36 5.87
CA LYS A 52 -32.04 -13.52 5.84
C LYS A 52 -31.57 -14.22 4.56
N ILE A 53 -32.27 -15.28 4.15
CA ILE A 53 -31.99 -16.00 2.90
C ILE A 53 -32.09 -15.05 1.70
N HIS A 54 -33.18 -14.28 1.61
CA HIS A 54 -33.36 -13.33 0.52
C HIS A 54 -32.23 -12.27 0.47
N SER A 55 -31.80 -11.76 1.63
CA SER A 55 -30.68 -10.82 1.70
C SER A 55 -29.35 -11.45 1.26
N LEU A 56 -29.13 -12.73 1.56
CA LEU A 56 -27.93 -13.45 1.14
C LEU A 56 -27.95 -13.73 -0.37
N GLU A 57 -29.10 -14.10 -0.94
CA GLU A 57 -29.26 -14.32 -2.38
C GLU A 57 -28.91 -13.07 -3.21
N GLU A 58 -29.35 -11.88 -2.77
CA GLU A 58 -29.02 -10.62 -3.44
C GLU A 58 -27.52 -10.28 -3.34
N LYS A 59 -26.89 -10.57 -2.20
CA LYS A 59 -25.43 -10.41 -2.05
C LYS A 59 -24.68 -11.40 -2.95
N ASP A 60 -25.17 -12.63 -3.08
CA ASP A 60 -24.56 -13.65 -3.92
C ASP A 60 -24.60 -13.24 -5.40
N LYS A 61 -25.75 -12.77 -5.90
CA LYS A 61 -25.86 -12.21 -7.27
C LYS A 61 -24.87 -11.08 -7.53
N LYS A 62 -24.73 -10.14 -6.59
CA LYS A 62 -23.77 -9.03 -6.72
C LYS A 62 -22.32 -9.53 -6.75
N ASN A 63 -21.99 -10.55 -5.95
CA ASN A 63 -20.67 -11.15 -5.95
C ASN A 63 -20.39 -11.88 -7.26
N GLN A 64 -21.35 -12.65 -7.79
CA GLN A 64 -21.22 -13.32 -9.10
C GLN A 64 -20.93 -12.32 -10.22
N GLN A 65 -21.63 -11.18 -10.26
CA GLN A 65 -21.35 -10.11 -11.24
C GLN A 65 -19.94 -9.53 -11.10
N LYS A 66 -19.46 -9.35 -9.86
CA LYS A 66 -18.11 -8.85 -9.60
C LYS A 66 -17.04 -9.85 -10.03
N ILE A 67 -17.26 -11.15 -9.79
CA ILE A 67 -16.37 -12.23 -10.23
C ILE A 67 -16.26 -12.21 -11.76
N HIS A 68 -17.39 -12.15 -12.47
CA HIS A 68 -17.37 -12.10 -13.93
C HIS A 68 -16.59 -10.90 -14.49
N SER A 69 -16.74 -9.72 -13.87
CA SER A 69 -15.95 -8.54 -14.26
C SER A 69 -14.45 -8.69 -14.01
N LEU A 70 -14.06 -9.40 -12.94
CA LEU A 70 -12.65 -9.67 -12.64
C LEU A 70 -12.05 -10.69 -13.61
N GLU A 71 -12.81 -11.72 -13.99
CA GLU A 71 -12.39 -12.72 -14.99
C GLU A 71 -12.07 -12.08 -16.34
N GLU A 72 -12.92 -11.17 -16.82
CA GLU A 72 -12.67 -10.46 -18.08
C GLU A 72 -11.43 -9.54 -18.01
N LYS A 73 -11.20 -8.90 -16.86
CA LYS A 73 -9.96 -8.13 -16.64
C LYS A 73 -8.72 -9.02 -16.63
N ALA A 74 -8.82 -10.22 -16.04
CA ALA A 74 -7.72 -11.18 -16.00
C ALA A 74 -7.32 -11.64 -17.42
N LYS A 75 -8.29 -12.02 -18.25
CA LYS A 75 -8.05 -12.39 -19.66
C LYS A 75 -7.37 -11.28 -20.46
N LYS A 76 -7.82 -10.03 -20.27
CA LYS A 76 -7.18 -8.87 -20.94
C LYS A 76 -5.73 -8.67 -20.49
N ASN A 77 -5.44 -8.90 -19.22
CA ASN A 77 -4.09 -8.81 -18.70
C ASN A 77 -3.18 -9.93 -19.24
N GLU A 78 -3.68 -11.16 -19.33
CA GLU A 78 -2.96 -12.29 -19.94
C GLU A 78 -2.55 -11.99 -21.39
N GLN A 79 -3.48 -11.47 -22.20
CA GLN A 79 -3.17 -11.05 -23.58
C GLN A 79 -2.08 -9.96 -23.62
N LYS A 80 -2.12 -9.01 -22.69
CA LYS A 80 -1.11 -7.95 -22.61
C LYS A 80 0.26 -8.49 -22.21
N ILE A 81 0.32 -9.47 -21.30
CA ILE A 81 1.55 -10.16 -20.90
C ILE A 81 2.17 -10.87 -22.10
N HIS A 82 1.38 -11.66 -22.83
CA HIS A 82 1.86 -12.37 -24.02
C HIS A 82 2.45 -11.40 -25.06
N SER A 83 1.81 -10.25 -25.30
CA SER A 83 2.33 -9.24 -26.23
C SER A 83 3.64 -8.60 -25.74
N LEU A 84 3.82 -8.44 -24.42
CA LEU A 84 5.06 -7.92 -23.85
C LEU A 84 6.19 -8.95 -23.93
N GLU A 85 5.89 -10.23 -23.73
CA GLU A 85 6.85 -11.33 -23.87
C GLU A 85 7.36 -11.43 -25.31
N GLU A 86 6.48 -11.33 -26.31
CA GLU A 86 6.88 -11.29 -27.72
C GLU A 86 7.82 -10.11 -28.03
N LYS A 87 7.52 -8.93 -27.49
CA LYS A 87 8.38 -7.73 -27.65
C LYS A 87 9.73 -7.91 -26.97
N ALA A 88 9.76 -8.49 -25.77
CA ALA A 88 11.00 -8.76 -25.05
C ALA A 88 11.89 -9.75 -25.82
N ASN A 89 11.29 -10.83 -26.34
CA ASN A 89 12.00 -11.81 -27.16
C ASN A 89 12.56 -11.18 -28.45
N LYS A 90 11.79 -10.32 -29.11
CA LYS A 90 12.26 -9.57 -30.29
C LYS A 90 13.44 -8.67 -29.95
N ASN A 91 13.35 -7.93 -28.84
CA ASN A 91 14.45 -7.06 -28.40
C ASN A 91 15.70 -7.87 -28.06
N GLU A 92 15.55 -9.03 -27.42
CA GLU A 92 16.67 -9.93 -27.12
C GLU A 92 17.37 -10.42 -28.41
N GLN A 93 16.59 -10.81 -29.42
CA GLN A 93 17.13 -11.20 -30.73
C GLN A 93 17.89 -10.04 -31.40
N GLN A 94 17.32 -8.83 -31.41
CA GLN A 94 17.99 -7.66 -31.98
C GLN A 94 19.30 -7.33 -31.24
N LEU A 95 19.33 -7.46 -29.92
CA LEU A 95 20.56 -7.29 -29.14
C LEU A 95 21.61 -8.35 -29.49
N LYS A 96 21.21 -9.61 -29.66
CA LYS A 96 22.11 -10.69 -30.13
C LYS A 96 22.65 -10.40 -31.54
N GLU A 97 21.82 -9.88 -32.43
CA GLU A 97 22.24 -9.51 -33.78
C GLU A 97 23.26 -8.36 -33.77
N ILE A 98 22.99 -7.30 -33.01
CA ILE A 98 23.93 -6.18 -32.80
C ILE A 98 25.24 -6.68 -32.19
N ALA A 99 25.15 -7.56 -31.18
CA ALA A 99 26.32 -8.19 -30.56
C ALA A 99 27.19 -8.92 -31.59
N ASN A 100 26.56 -9.74 -32.45
CA ASN A 100 27.25 -10.48 -33.51
C ASN A 100 27.87 -9.54 -34.57
N MET A 101 27.22 -8.42 -34.90
CA MET A 101 27.75 -7.42 -35.85
C MET A 101 28.98 -6.70 -35.31
N ILE A 102 29.04 -6.40 -34.00
CA ILE A 102 30.15 -5.66 -33.38
C ILE A 102 31.38 -6.56 -33.18
N SER A 103 31.21 -7.86 -32.95
CA SER A 103 32.30 -8.84 -32.97
C SER A 103 31.77 -10.27 -33.05
N PRO A 104 31.95 -11.00 -34.17
CA PRO A 104 31.31 -12.30 -34.42
C PRO A 104 31.83 -13.45 -33.54
N ASN A 105 32.75 -13.19 -32.59
CA ASN A 105 33.42 -14.25 -31.83
C ASN A 105 33.68 -13.90 -30.35
N ILE A 106 32.93 -12.94 -29.79
CA ILE A 106 33.00 -12.64 -28.35
C ILE A 106 31.70 -13.08 -27.71
N THR A 107 31.79 -14.01 -26.76
CA THR A 107 30.79 -14.17 -25.71
C THR A 107 30.72 -12.84 -24.98
N ILE A 108 29.72 -12.01 -25.29
CA ILE A 108 29.53 -10.73 -24.61
C ILE A 108 29.15 -11.04 -23.17
N ASP A 109 30.15 -11.02 -22.31
CA ASP A 109 29.93 -10.95 -20.88
C ASP A 109 29.37 -9.56 -20.58
N LEU A 110 28.05 -9.48 -20.48
CA LEU A 110 27.31 -8.26 -20.15
C LEU A 110 27.80 -7.66 -18.82
N ASP A 111 28.32 -8.47 -17.90
CA ASP A 111 28.90 -7.97 -16.66
C ASP A 111 30.24 -7.27 -16.91
N LYS A 112 31.08 -7.81 -17.80
CA LYS A 112 32.33 -7.16 -18.21
C LYS A 112 32.06 -5.84 -18.95
N LEU A 113 31.05 -5.81 -19.82
CA LEU A 113 30.62 -4.58 -20.49
C LEU A 113 30.11 -3.54 -19.48
N LYS A 114 29.27 -3.96 -18.53
CA LYS A 114 28.76 -3.09 -17.47
C LYS A 114 29.87 -2.52 -16.58
N GLN A 115 30.90 -3.31 -16.29
CA GLN A 115 32.08 -2.86 -15.56
C GLN A 115 32.88 -1.83 -16.35
N GLU A 116 33.10 -2.07 -17.65
CA GLU A 116 33.85 -1.15 -18.49
C GLU A 116 33.13 0.19 -18.67
N ILE A 117 31.80 0.16 -18.85
CA ILE A 117 30.98 1.38 -18.87
C ILE A 117 31.12 2.15 -17.55
N ALA A 118 30.98 1.47 -16.40
CA ALA A 118 31.13 2.12 -15.09
C ALA A 118 32.54 2.71 -14.88
N ARG A 119 33.59 2.01 -15.34
CA ARG A 119 34.98 2.48 -15.29
C ARG A 119 35.18 3.75 -16.13
N LEU A 120 34.67 3.77 -17.36
CA LEU A 120 34.75 4.93 -18.25
C LEU A 120 33.99 6.13 -17.68
N THR A 121 32.78 5.91 -17.15
CA THR A 121 32.00 6.97 -16.49
C THR A 121 32.73 7.52 -15.26
N LEU A 122 33.36 6.67 -14.44
CA LEU A 122 34.16 7.13 -13.30
C LEU A 122 35.35 8.01 -13.71
N ASN A 123 36.04 7.66 -14.80
CA ASN A 123 37.16 8.46 -15.32
C ASN A 123 36.73 9.87 -15.75
N GLU A 124 35.46 10.04 -16.15
CA GLU A 124 34.90 11.34 -16.52
C GLU A 124 34.35 12.10 -15.29
N LEU A 125 33.60 11.44 -14.42
CA LEU A 125 32.93 12.11 -13.30
C LEU A 125 33.89 12.50 -12.17
N VAL A 126 34.92 11.70 -11.90
CA VAL A 126 35.86 11.98 -10.79
C VAL A 126 36.61 13.31 -10.99
N PRO A 127 37.23 13.60 -12.15
CA PRO A 127 37.84 14.90 -12.40
C PRO A 127 36.83 16.06 -12.31
N GLN A 128 35.60 15.86 -12.80
CA GLN A 128 34.55 16.87 -12.70
C GLN A 128 34.17 17.18 -11.25
N ALA A 129 34.04 16.16 -10.39
CA ALA A 129 33.76 16.32 -8.97
C ALA A 129 34.89 17.07 -8.24
N GLN A 130 36.14 16.74 -8.56
CA GLN A 130 37.29 17.46 -8.00
C GLN A 130 37.30 18.93 -8.40
N LYS A 131 37.06 19.22 -9.69
CA LYS A 131 36.97 20.60 -10.18
C LYS A 131 35.88 21.39 -9.46
N LYS A 132 34.66 20.84 -9.40
CA LYS A 132 33.52 21.46 -8.70
C LYS A 132 33.78 21.67 -7.21
N LYS A 133 34.47 20.72 -6.57
CA LYS A 133 34.87 20.85 -5.17
C LYS A 133 35.81 22.03 -4.96
N SER A 134 36.83 22.18 -5.80
CA SER A 134 37.75 23.34 -5.72
C SER A 134 37.04 24.67 -5.99
N GLU A 135 36.13 24.71 -6.97
CA GLU A 135 35.31 25.89 -7.26
C GLU A 135 34.42 26.28 -6.06
N LEU A 136 33.78 25.30 -5.43
CA LEU A 136 32.97 25.52 -4.23
C LEU A 136 33.82 25.97 -3.04
N GLU A 137 34.99 25.37 -2.82
CA GLU A 137 35.92 25.79 -1.77
C GLU A 137 36.35 27.25 -1.95
N GLN A 138 36.60 27.68 -3.18
CA GLN A 138 36.90 29.07 -3.49
C GLN A 138 35.71 29.98 -3.15
N GLN A 139 34.50 29.65 -3.60
CA GLN A 139 33.30 30.44 -3.29
C GLN A 139 33.03 30.55 -1.79
N ILE A 140 33.27 29.47 -1.03
CA ILE A 140 33.13 29.47 0.43
C ILE A 140 34.13 30.43 1.08
N ASN A 141 35.39 30.43 0.61
CA ASN A 141 36.42 31.33 1.13
C ASN A 141 36.09 32.79 0.82
N ASP A 142 35.62 33.07 -0.41
CA ASP A 142 35.20 34.41 -0.82
C ASP A 142 34.01 34.89 0.03
N ALA A 143 33.01 34.03 0.27
CA ALA A 143 31.88 34.34 1.14
C ALA A 143 32.33 34.57 2.60
N LYS A 144 33.24 33.74 3.12
CA LYS A 144 33.80 33.93 4.47
C LYS A 144 34.56 35.25 4.59
N ASN A 145 35.27 35.68 3.56
CA ASN A 145 36.01 36.94 3.60
C ASN A 145 35.10 38.19 3.61
N LYS A 146 33.85 38.06 3.16
CA LYS A 146 32.85 39.14 3.14
C LYS A 146 32.07 39.31 4.44
N VAL A 147 32.20 38.38 5.41
CA VAL A 147 31.39 38.38 6.64
C VAL A 147 32.26 38.48 7.90
N GLU A 148 31.71 39.07 8.97
CA GLU A 148 32.38 39.16 10.27
C GLU A 148 32.57 37.77 10.91
N GLY A 149 33.50 37.68 11.88
CA GLY A 149 34.00 36.40 12.40
C GLY A 149 32.93 35.40 12.87
N SER A 150 31.86 35.86 13.51
CA SER A 150 30.75 35.02 13.98
C SER A 150 29.95 34.40 12.83
N PHE A 151 29.80 35.09 11.71
CA PHE A 151 29.06 34.63 10.53
C PHE A 151 29.84 33.61 9.70
N LYS A 152 31.18 33.59 9.77
CA LYS A 152 32.01 32.60 9.08
C LYS A 152 31.66 31.16 9.46
N ASN A 153 31.31 30.94 10.73
CA ASN A 153 30.88 29.63 11.24
C ASN A 153 29.49 29.26 10.72
N ILE A 154 28.61 30.24 10.54
CA ILE A 154 27.24 30.03 10.02
C ILE A 154 27.27 29.54 8.57
N ILE A 155 28.21 30.01 7.74
CA ILE A 155 28.41 29.48 6.37
C ILE A 155 28.75 27.98 6.41
N GLY A 156 29.60 27.57 7.37
CA GLY A 156 29.92 26.15 7.56
C GLY A 156 28.71 25.32 7.96
N LEU A 157 27.93 25.80 8.94
CA LEU A 157 26.71 25.16 9.41
C LEU A 157 25.65 25.06 8.30
N LEU A 158 25.47 26.13 7.51
CA LEU A 158 24.54 26.15 6.37
C LEU A 158 24.82 24.99 5.41
N LEU A 159 26.07 24.83 4.99
CA LEU A 159 26.49 23.81 4.02
C LEU A 159 26.45 22.40 4.61
N GLU A 160 26.72 22.26 5.91
CA GLU A 160 26.61 20.97 6.60
C GLU A 160 25.15 20.54 6.77
N THR A 161 24.28 21.46 7.19
CA THR A 161 22.84 21.21 7.34
C THR A 161 22.22 20.89 5.99
N GLN A 162 22.61 21.59 4.91
CA GLN A 162 22.16 21.24 3.56
C GLN A 162 22.60 19.82 3.14
N LYS A 163 23.82 19.41 3.48
CA LYS A 163 24.28 18.03 3.25
C LYS A 163 23.40 17.01 3.99
N LYS A 164 23.01 17.31 5.24
CA LYS A 164 22.13 16.44 6.04
C LYS A 164 20.74 16.29 5.41
N ILE A 165 20.15 17.38 4.90
CA ILE A 165 18.84 17.34 4.21
C ILE A 165 18.84 16.34 3.05
N LEU A 166 19.90 16.33 2.25
CA LEU A 166 20.01 15.45 1.07
C LEU A 166 20.19 13.97 1.41
N GLY A 167 20.59 13.64 2.65
CA GLY A 167 20.75 12.28 3.13
C GLY A 167 19.63 11.80 4.06
N GLU A 168 18.77 12.70 4.53
CA GLU A 168 17.66 12.40 5.44
C GLU A 168 16.43 11.98 4.65
N ASN A 169 15.72 10.94 5.08
CA ASN A 169 14.49 10.47 4.43
C ASN A 169 13.25 10.70 5.30
N ASP A 170 13.42 11.05 6.57
CA ASP A 170 12.30 11.31 7.49
C ASP A 170 11.73 12.74 7.29
N PRO A 171 10.46 12.89 6.86
CA PRO A 171 9.89 14.21 6.53
C PRO A 171 9.89 15.25 7.67
N PRO A 172 9.57 14.89 8.94
CA PRO A 172 9.70 15.79 10.08
C PRO A 172 11.13 16.32 10.28
N VAL A 173 12.14 15.45 10.15
CA VAL A 173 13.56 15.83 10.29
C VAL A 173 13.99 16.72 9.13
N GLN A 174 13.56 16.41 7.90
CA GLN A 174 13.80 17.29 6.76
C GLN A 174 13.18 18.69 6.94
N ALA A 175 11.94 18.77 7.45
CA ALA A 175 11.28 20.04 7.69
C ALA A 175 12.03 20.87 8.75
N GLN A 176 12.51 20.21 9.80
CA GLN A 176 13.35 20.85 10.82
C GLN A 176 14.67 21.37 10.25
N LEU A 177 15.39 20.55 9.48
CA LEU A 177 16.65 20.95 8.85
C LEU A 177 16.45 22.07 7.81
N THR A 178 15.34 22.04 7.07
CA THR A 178 14.97 23.10 6.13
C THR A 178 14.71 24.41 6.87
N GLY A 179 14.02 24.35 8.03
CA GLY A 179 13.86 25.50 8.91
C GLY A 179 15.19 26.08 9.40
N GLN A 180 16.16 25.22 9.75
CA GLN A 180 17.51 25.65 10.13
C GLN A 180 18.27 26.32 8.98
N VAL A 181 18.21 25.75 7.77
CA VAL A 181 18.81 26.36 6.56
C VAL A 181 18.22 27.75 6.31
N ASN A 182 16.89 27.90 6.40
CA ASN A 182 16.24 29.19 6.23
C ASN A 182 16.67 30.21 7.28
N ALA A 183 16.82 29.80 8.54
CA ALA A 183 17.32 30.67 9.59
C ALA A 183 18.76 31.13 9.31
N TYR A 184 19.65 30.22 8.89
CA TYR A 184 21.02 30.57 8.51
C TYR A 184 21.08 31.51 7.30
N LEU A 185 20.22 31.28 6.30
CA LEU A 185 20.09 32.17 5.14
C LEU A 185 19.68 33.58 5.58
N SER A 186 18.62 33.72 6.39
CA SER A 186 18.16 35.03 6.89
C SER A 186 19.25 35.79 7.65
N VAL A 187 20.10 35.09 8.41
CA VAL A 187 21.21 35.69 9.15
C VAL A 187 22.35 36.13 8.20
N LEU A 188 22.62 35.36 7.15
CA LEU A 188 23.68 35.66 6.18
C LEU A 188 23.28 36.71 5.14
N GLU A 189 21.98 36.88 4.86
CA GLU A 189 21.44 37.90 3.94
C GLU A 189 21.76 39.35 4.35
N GLY A 190 22.21 39.58 5.59
CA GLY A 190 22.69 40.89 6.04
C GLY A 190 24.07 41.28 5.47
N ASN A 191 24.86 40.31 4.99
CA ASN A 191 26.23 40.52 4.49
C ASN A 191 26.48 39.91 3.11
N LEU A 192 25.72 38.89 2.72
CA LEU A 192 25.83 38.19 1.44
C LEU A 192 24.53 38.36 0.65
N SER A 193 24.65 38.52 -0.67
CA SER A 193 23.45 38.60 -1.51
C SER A 193 22.74 37.25 -1.57
N LYS A 194 21.42 37.30 -1.76
CA LYS A 194 20.59 36.10 -2.02
C LYS A 194 21.13 35.25 -3.16
N GLN A 195 21.66 35.90 -4.21
CA GLN A 195 22.22 35.21 -5.36
C GLN A 195 23.51 34.44 -5.00
N GLU A 196 24.40 35.01 -4.19
CA GLU A 196 25.61 34.33 -3.73
C GLU A 196 25.28 33.14 -2.83
N LEU A 197 24.33 33.30 -1.91
CA LEU A 197 23.87 32.24 -1.03
C LEU A 197 23.21 31.10 -1.81
N GLN A 198 22.35 31.44 -2.79
CA GLN A 198 21.72 30.43 -3.64
C GLN A 198 22.76 29.71 -4.50
N ALA A 199 23.73 30.41 -5.07
CA ALA A 199 24.79 29.81 -5.87
C ALA A 199 25.63 28.80 -5.05
N LEU A 200 25.97 29.15 -3.80
CA LEU A 200 26.66 28.24 -2.87
C LEU A 200 25.84 26.98 -2.59
N LEU A 201 24.54 27.14 -2.30
CA LEU A 201 23.63 26.02 -2.03
C LEU A 201 23.43 25.12 -3.26
N ASP A 202 23.26 25.71 -4.44
CA ASP A 202 23.07 24.98 -5.69
C ASP A 202 24.32 24.17 -6.04
N GLU A 203 25.49 24.80 -5.94
CA GLU A 203 26.76 24.13 -6.27
C GLU A 203 27.09 23.03 -5.26
N LYS A 204 26.80 23.25 -3.97
CA LYS A 204 26.88 22.22 -2.93
C LYS A 204 25.97 21.03 -3.24
N THR A 205 24.74 21.28 -3.69
CA THR A 205 23.77 20.23 -4.05
C THR A 205 24.26 19.42 -5.24
N LYS A 206 24.72 20.08 -6.30
CA LYS A 206 25.30 19.42 -7.49
C LYS A 206 26.49 18.56 -7.12
N LEU A 207 27.39 19.06 -6.28
CA LEU A 207 28.56 18.29 -5.82
C LEU A 207 28.14 17.02 -5.06
N ILE A 208 27.19 17.12 -4.12
CA ILE A 208 26.70 15.96 -3.36
C ILE A 208 26.06 14.91 -4.29
N GLN A 209 25.28 15.34 -5.26
CA GLN A 209 24.66 14.43 -6.24
C GLN A 209 25.73 13.70 -7.07
N LEU A 210 26.75 14.43 -7.51
CA LEU A 210 27.86 13.86 -8.28
C LEU A 210 28.69 12.88 -7.45
N GLU A 211 29.00 13.22 -6.19
CA GLU A 211 29.68 12.32 -5.24
C GLU A 211 28.87 11.04 -5.02
N LYS A 212 27.54 11.14 -4.87
CA LYS A 212 26.66 9.99 -4.74
C LYS A 212 26.68 9.08 -5.97
N GLN A 213 26.64 9.65 -7.18
CA GLN A 213 26.74 8.88 -8.43
C GLN A 213 28.09 8.16 -8.54
N ILE A 214 29.20 8.82 -8.18
CA ILE A 214 30.52 8.21 -8.15
C ILE A 214 30.57 7.03 -7.17
N ASP A 215 30.00 7.18 -5.97
CA ASP A 215 29.97 6.11 -4.98
C ASP A 215 29.13 4.92 -5.45
N GLU A 216 28.00 5.16 -6.12
CA GLU A 216 27.19 4.09 -6.73
C GLU A 216 27.96 3.33 -7.81
N LEU A 217 28.68 4.03 -8.70
CA LEU A 217 29.52 3.42 -9.74
C LEU A 217 30.73 2.67 -9.19
N ARG A 218 31.28 3.09 -8.06
CA ARG A 218 32.34 2.35 -7.35
C ARG A 218 31.84 1.03 -6.77
N ARG A 219 30.59 0.99 -6.29
CA ARG A 219 29.98 -0.25 -5.79
C ARG A 219 29.76 -1.26 -6.91
N THR A 220 29.32 -0.81 -8.09
CA THR A 220 29.08 -1.71 -9.24
C THR A 220 30.36 -2.31 -9.81
N THR A 221 31.49 -1.60 -9.73
CA THR A 221 32.80 -2.10 -10.13
C THR A 221 33.43 -3.05 -9.09
N ASN A 222 33.21 -2.81 -7.79
CA ASN A 222 33.82 -3.62 -6.71
C ASN A 222 33.05 -4.89 -6.31
N GLN A 223 31.79 -5.06 -6.73
CA GLN A 223 30.91 -6.16 -6.29
C GLN A 223 31.33 -7.59 -6.72
N LYS A 224 32.42 -7.77 -7.49
CA LYS A 224 32.91 -9.11 -7.90
C LYS A 224 34.38 -9.42 -7.59
N SER A 225 35.13 -8.54 -6.93
CA SER A 225 36.48 -8.92 -6.44
C SER A 225 36.47 -9.86 -5.23
N ALA A 226 35.28 -10.30 -4.78
CA ALA A 226 35.06 -11.08 -3.56
C ALA A 226 34.26 -12.39 -3.77
N LYS A 227 34.18 -12.90 -5.00
CA LYS A 227 33.62 -14.24 -5.29
C LYS A 227 34.55 -15.04 -6.19
#